data_AF-A0A6A3VYJ0-F1
#
_entry.id   AF-A0A6A3VYJ0-F1
#
_cell.length_a   1.000
_cell.length_b   1.000
_cell.length_c   1.000
_cell.angle_alpha   90.00
_cell.angle_beta   90.00
_cell.angle_gamma   90.00
#
_symmetry.space_group_name_H-M   'P 1'
#
loop_
_entity.id
_entity.type
_entity.pdbx_description
1 polymer ?
#
loop_
_entity_poly.entity_id
_entity_poly.type
_entity_poly.pdbx_seq_one_letter_code
_entity_poly.pdbx_strand_id
1 'polypeptide(L)'
;MAPKRKRTRREIEEALLQNARVNGTPAGPEDASDRKKRRKRINYQKRNLDKEFAALSIDAANTVVPIANVRDVVMTEGATVEQEGKQEEDDPAMHQRLYAAAYFAVQRAAESEAVSTAAPILGSPDRAAALRARNAERARKQRANMSASQRERTKAKNRERARASRARQTQEQRVPVREVERLRKQVRRAQQMPAERKIERDHNRMQQQVRRAAQADADRHAVQAERRAGQTDNDRENVRQMNRTREVARRAGQTDNERETVRQINRERNAATRAAQTNDQRFASQALDRERHASMRASQSEGERTASQALDRERHASMRSSQTEEERLASQANSREQHATRRAALTEQEVEARREHDRIRRKSIKRCHGHVNHENFRVSVVTGENMVNGRHRLPPTIVCLLCQAWKWPDESDFVCCMKGRVKLHPLQPAPGRLLELFGENEFRRHVRAYNQAFAFTSIGASSSDNTFRAVDQDQDVAGQHGVYSYRIQGAMGHYLGSMLPYVDPATGERTAPKFAQIYIVDPDMQTRAQRRKGIYADLDNVALKDIEDMMERCNPFSQQFLNFGEKLREDLANGVDVMDIQY
;
A
#
# COMPACT_ATOMS: atom_id res chain seq x y z
N MET A 1 19.63 23.54 -61.07
CA MET A 1 18.68 23.52 -59.94
C MET A 1 19.42 23.06 -58.70
N ALA A 2 19.75 23.99 -57.80
CA ALA A 2 20.54 23.69 -56.61
C ALA A 2 19.81 22.68 -55.69
N PRO A 3 20.54 21.74 -55.05
CA PRO A 3 19.92 20.76 -54.16
C PRO A 3 19.30 21.47 -52.95
N LYS A 4 18.04 21.13 -52.65
CA LYS A 4 17.31 21.72 -51.51
C LYS A 4 18.02 21.38 -50.20
N ARG A 5 18.34 22.41 -49.39
CA ARG A 5 18.94 22.28 -48.05
C ARG A 5 18.18 21.24 -47.22
N LYS A 6 18.87 20.19 -46.74
CA LYS A 6 18.31 19.22 -45.78
C LYS A 6 18.07 19.93 -44.44
N ARG A 7 16.92 19.69 -43.82
CA ARG A 7 16.54 20.25 -42.51
C ARG A 7 17.36 19.59 -41.40
N THR A 8 17.67 20.31 -40.33
CA THR A 8 18.34 19.75 -39.13
C THR A 8 17.35 19.00 -38.24
N ARG A 9 17.84 18.12 -37.35
CA ARG A 9 17.01 17.30 -36.44
C ARG A 9 15.99 18.14 -35.66
N ARG A 10 16.44 19.27 -35.10
CA ARG A 10 15.60 20.20 -34.31
C ARG A 10 14.56 20.91 -35.17
N GLU A 11 14.90 21.32 -36.39
CA GLU A 11 13.96 21.91 -37.34
C GLU A 11 12.89 20.89 -37.79
N ILE A 12 13.23 19.59 -37.88
CA ILE A 12 12.26 18.53 -38.19
C ILE A 12 11.32 18.28 -37.01
N GLU A 13 11.84 18.21 -35.77
CA GLU A 13 11.02 18.06 -34.55
C GLU A 13 10.07 19.25 -34.36
N GLU A 14 10.55 20.47 -34.64
CA GLU A 14 9.73 21.69 -34.58
C GLU A 14 8.70 21.74 -35.72
N ALA A 15 9.04 21.30 -36.93
CA ALA A 15 8.10 21.17 -38.03
C ALA A 15 7.01 20.11 -37.77
N LEU A 16 7.34 19.01 -37.07
CA LEU A 16 6.36 18.00 -36.63
C LEU A 16 5.39 18.57 -35.60
N LEU A 17 5.89 19.37 -34.64
CA LEU A 17 5.07 20.08 -33.67
C LEU A 17 4.19 21.15 -34.34
N GLN A 18 4.71 21.88 -35.32
CA GLN A 18 3.96 22.87 -36.07
C GLN A 18 2.90 22.23 -36.97
N ASN A 19 3.18 21.08 -37.59
CA ASN A 19 2.18 20.30 -38.32
C ASN A 19 1.04 19.83 -37.41
N ALA A 20 1.38 19.32 -36.22
CA ALA A 20 0.38 18.93 -35.22
C ALA A 20 -0.45 20.12 -34.72
N ARG A 21 0.12 21.34 -34.66
CA ARG A 21 -0.59 22.57 -34.30
C ARG A 21 -1.47 23.09 -35.44
N VAL A 22 -0.94 23.21 -36.65
CA VAL A 22 -1.63 23.81 -37.81
C VAL A 22 -2.72 22.88 -38.35
N ASN A 23 -2.47 21.58 -38.40
CA ASN A 23 -3.43 20.58 -38.86
C ASN A 23 -4.10 19.81 -37.71
N GLY A 24 -3.98 20.32 -36.48
CA GLY A 24 -4.64 19.79 -35.29
C GLY A 24 -6.16 19.92 -35.33
N THR A 25 -6.81 19.65 -34.20
CA THR A 25 -8.27 19.57 -34.07
C THR A 25 -8.98 20.77 -34.72
N PRO A 26 -9.98 20.55 -35.60
CA PRO A 26 -10.62 21.64 -36.34
C PRO A 26 -11.36 22.60 -35.40
N ALA A 27 -11.37 23.87 -35.76
CA ALA A 27 -12.05 24.93 -35.00
C ALA A 27 -13.59 24.83 -35.01
N GLY A 28 -14.17 23.87 -35.75
CA GLY A 28 -15.61 23.62 -35.83
C GLY A 28 -15.96 22.23 -36.36
N PRO A 29 -17.24 21.84 -36.35
CA PRO A 29 -17.69 20.55 -36.87
C PRO A 29 -17.46 20.46 -38.38
N GLU A 30 -16.85 19.36 -38.82
CA GLU A 30 -16.36 19.15 -40.18
C GLU A 30 -16.98 17.88 -40.77
N ASP A 31 -17.29 17.91 -42.07
CA ASP A 31 -17.73 16.76 -42.88
C ASP A 31 -16.71 15.60 -42.82
N ALA A 32 -17.21 14.36 -42.82
CA ALA A 32 -16.43 13.13 -42.88
C ALA A 32 -15.44 13.07 -44.08
N SER A 33 -15.78 13.63 -45.24
CA SER A 33 -14.92 13.71 -46.42
C SER A 33 -13.70 14.61 -46.17
N ASP A 34 -13.93 15.79 -45.60
CA ASP A 34 -12.86 16.75 -45.33
C ASP A 34 -12.00 16.35 -44.13
N ARG A 35 -12.61 15.71 -43.11
CA ARG A 35 -11.88 15.05 -42.02
C ARG A 35 -10.92 13.98 -42.54
N LYS A 36 -11.31 13.20 -43.55
CA LYS A 36 -10.47 12.18 -44.20
C LYS A 36 -9.32 12.83 -44.99
N LYS A 37 -9.58 13.94 -45.70
CA LYS A 37 -8.54 14.70 -46.44
C LYS A 37 -7.53 15.35 -45.49
N ARG A 38 -7.96 15.94 -44.36
CA ARG A 38 -7.05 16.50 -43.35
C ARG A 38 -6.15 15.41 -42.75
N ARG A 39 -6.73 14.28 -42.31
CA ARG A 39 -5.95 13.14 -41.80
C ARG A 39 -4.92 12.62 -42.82
N LYS A 40 -5.29 12.59 -44.10
CA LYS A 40 -4.35 12.19 -45.17
C LYS A 40 -3.20 13.18 -45.33
N ARG A 41 -3.44 14.50 -45.24
CA ARG A 41 -2.38 15.53 -45.29
C ARG A 41 -1.44 15.48 -44.09
N ILE A 42 -1.99 15.31 -42.88
CA ILE A 42 -1.20 15.13 -41.64
C ILE A 42 -0.28 13.92 -41.79
N ASN A 43 -0.84 12.77 -42.15
CA ASN A 43 -0.08 11.53 -42.25
C ASN A 43 0.95 11.56 -43.39
N TYR A 44 0.65 12.23 -44.50
CA TYR A 44 1.59 12.39 -45.61
C TYR A 44 2.79 13.26 -45.22
N GLN A 45 2.55 14.45 -44.64
CA GLN A 45 3.64 15.33 -44.20
C GLN A 45 4.43 14.73 -43.03
N LYS A 46 3.76 14.07 -42.08
CA LYS A 46 4.43 13.35 -40.99
C LYS A 46 5.33 12.24 -41.54
N ARG A 47 4.85 11.40 -42.45
CA ARG A 47 5.64 10.34 -43.08
C ARG A 47 6.83 10.86 -43.88
N ASN A 48 6.73 12.06 -44.48
CA ASN A 48 7.85 12.66 -45.21
C ASN A 48 8.91 13.24 -44.26
N LEU A 49 8.48 13.89 -43.17
CA LEU A 49 9.38 14.39 -42.13
C LEU A 49 10.06 13.25 -41.35
N ASP A 50 9.34 12.17 -41.04
CA ASP A 50 9.90 10.98 -40.40
C ASP A 50 10.93 10.27 -41.31
N LYS A 51 10.74 10.31 -42.64
CA LYS A 51 11.74 9.83 -43.62
C LYS A 51 12.99 10.73 -43.66
N GLU A 52 12.83 12.05 -43.60
CA GLU A 52 13.96 12.98 -43.48
C GLU A 52 14.71 12.79 -42.15
N PHE A 53 13.98 12.56 -41.05
CA PHE A 53 14.56 12.27 -39.74
C PHE A 53 15.33 10.95 -39.72
N ALA A 54 14.77 9.89 -40.33
CA ALA A 54 15.44 8.61 -40.46
C ALA A 54 16.70 8.69 -41.35
N ALA A 55 16.68 9.50 -42.41
CA ALA A 55 17.85 9.73 -43.26
C ALA A 55 19.00 10.43 -42.52
N LEU A 56 18.69 11.37 -41.61
CA LEU A 56 19.70 11.99 -40.73
C LEU A 56 20.24 11.02 -39.68
N SER A 57 19.42 10.07 -39.21
CA SER A 57 19.84 9.05 -38.23
C SER A 57 20.74 7.97 -38.84
N ILE A 58 20.70 7.78 -40.16
CA ILE A 58 21.59 6.87 -40.90
C ILE A 58 22.93 7.56 -41.21
N ASP A 59 22.91 8.85 -41.58
CA ASP A 59 24.12 9.65 -41.80
C ASP A 59 24.92 9.87 -40.49
N ALA A 60 24.26 9.87 -39.32
CA ALA A 60 24.89 9.98 -37.99
C ALA A 60 25.53 8.68 -37.46
N ALA A 61 25.31 7.53 -38.12
CA ALA A 61 25.94 6.25 -37.77
C ALA A 61 27.26 5.99 -38.54
N ASN A 62 27.61 6.86 -39.49
CA ASN A 62 28.81 6.77 -40.30
C ASN A 62 29.62 8.07 -40.20
N THR A 63 30.31 8.30 -39.09
CA THR A 63 31.62 8.99 -39.05
C THR A 63 32.17 9.01 -37.64
N VAL A 64 33.41 8.55 -37.53
CA VAL A 64 34.26 8.49 -36.34
C VAL A 64 34.64 9.92 -35.92
N VAL A 65 34.54 10.23 -34.62
CA VAL A 65 35.04 11.43 -33.93
C VAL A 65 36.54 11.60 -34.24
N PRO A 66 37.14 12.79 -34.52
CA PRO A 66 37.44 13.74 -33.42
C PRO A 66 37.76 15.25 -33.74
N ILE A 67 37.88 16.03 -32.66
CA ILE A 67 38.68 17.27 -32.43
C ILE A 67 38.13 18.67 -32.82
N ALA A 68 38.26 19.57 -31.82
CA ALA A 68 38.51 21.03 -31.79
C ALA A 68 37.53 22.06 -32.39
N ASN A 69 37.18 22.99 -31.48
CA ASN A 69 37.26 24.46 -31.54
C ASN A 69 37.31 25.22 -32.88
N VAL A 70 36.86 26.48 -32.73
CA VAL A 70 37.00 27.66 -33.60
C VAL A 70 35.78 27.80 -34.53
N ARG A 71 34.87 28.74 -34.24
CA ARG A 71 34.89 30.16 -34.67
C ARG A 71 35.10 30.24 -36.19
N ASP A 72 34.40 31.04 -36.97
CA ASP A 72 33.56 32.18 -36.71
C ASP A 72 32.90 32.50 -38.07
N VAL A 73 31.70 33.05 -38.01
CA VAL A 73 31.33 34.28 -38.74
C VAL A 73 31.52 34.20 -40.26
N VAL A 74 30.46 33.84 -40.99
CA VAL A 74 29.49 34.80 -41.59
C VAL A 74 29.84 35.05 -43.04
N MET A 75 28.83 35.56 -43.76
CA MET A 75 28.79 35.96 -45.16
C MET A 75 28.26 34.83 -46.04
N THR A 76 27.23 35.02 -46.85
CA THR A 76 26.47 36.22 -47.23
C THR A 76 25.39 35.71 -48.16
N GLU A 77 24.23 36.32 -48.08
CA GLU A 77 23.20 36.52 -49.10
C GLU A 77 21.91 36.72 -48.29
N GLY A 78 21.33 37.89 -48.26
CA GLY A 78 21.33 38.93 -49.27
C GLY A 78 19.92 39.49 -49.28
N ALA A 79 19.80 40.74 -49.73
CA ALA A 79 18.56 41.48 -49.90
C ALA A 79 17.86 41.78 -48.56
N THR A 80 18.26 42.79 -47.77
CA THR A 80 18.66 44.17 -48.09
C THR A 80 17.69 44.90 -49.01
N VAL A 81 17.57 46.20 -48.70
CA VAL A 81 17.24 47.30 -49.62
C VAL A 81 15.76 47.50 -49.87
N GLU A 82 15.17 48.67 -49.67
CA GLU A 82 15.64 50.00 -49.21
C GLU A 82 14.31 50.74 -48.89
N GLN A 83 14.10 51.30 -47.70
CA GLN A 83 14.58 52.62 -47.26
C GLN A 83 14.60 53.70 -48.35
N GLU A 84 13.99 54.83 -48.00
CA GLU A 84 13.99 56.10 -48.73
C GLU A 84 12.98 56.15 -49.89
N GLY A 85 12.02 57.08 -49.92
CA GLY A 85 11.88 58.31 -49.17
C GLY A 85 11.33 59.37 -50.12
N LYS A 86 10.44 60.22 -49.59
CA LYS A 86 9.87 61.44 -50.22
C LYS A 86 8.85 61.13 -51.31
N GLN A 87 7.66 61.70 -51.39
CA GLN A 87 6.87 62.73 -50.69
C GLN A 87 5.41 62.27 -50.98
N GLU A 88 4.44 62.35 -50.09
CA GLU A 88 3.69 63.57 -49.80
C GLU A 88 2.78 63.29 -48.58
N GLU A 89 2.63 64.32 -47.77
CA GLU A 89 1.90 64.33 -46.50
C GLU A 89 0.41 64.00 -46.67
N ASP A 90 -0.17 63.27 -45.72
CA ASP A 90 -1.49 63.63 -45.18
C ASP A 90 -1.71 62.90 -43.85
N ASP A 91 -1.40 63.60 -42.76
CA ASP A 91 -1.68 63.17 -41.39
C ASP A 91 -3.22 62.97 -41.21
N PRO A 92 -3.71 61.76 -40.88
CA PRO A 92 -5.14 61.51 -40.68
C PRO A 92 -5.72 62.32 -39.50
N ALA A 93 -4.86 62.77 -38.58
CA ALA A 93 -5.25 63.67 -37.51
C ALA A 93 -5.40 65.12 -38.01
N MET A 94 -4.68 65.55 -39.05
CA MET A 94 -4.91 66.82 -39.74
C MET A 94 -6.18 66.78 -40.59
N HIS A 95 -6.46 65.68 -41.31
CA HIS A 95 -7.71 65.56 -42.08
C HIS A 95 -8.94 65.56 -41.15
N GLN A 96 -8.86 64.91 -39.98
CA GLN A 96 -9.92 64.99 -38.97
C GLN A 96 -10.00 66.33 -38.25
N ARG A 97 -8.87 67.05 -38.08
CA ARG A 97 -8.88 68.42 -37.52
C ARG A 97 -9.39 69.45 -38.52
N LEU A 98 -9.13 69.29 -39.82
CA LEU A 98 -9.69 70.14 -40.89
C LEU A 98 -11.17 69.86 -41.11
N TYR A 99 -11.62 68.60 -41.01
CA TYR A 99 -13.06 68.28 -41.04
C TYR A 99 -13.79 68.75 -39.78
N ALA A 100 -13.16 68.67 -38.60
CA ALA A 100 -13.73 69.21 -37.37
C ALA A 100 -13.76 70.77 -37.38
N ALA A 101 -12.71 71.44 -37.86
CA ALA A 101 -12.67 72.89 -37.99
C ALA A 101 -13.66 73.41 -39.06
N ALA A 102 -13.85 72.69 -40.17
CA ALA A 102 -14.86 73.01 -41.17
C ALA A 102 -16.29 72.81 -40.65
N TYR A 103 -16.52 71.78 -39.81
CA TYR A 103 -17.84 71.56 -39.19
C TYR A 103 -18.17 72.59 -38.10
N PHE A 104 -17.16 73.04 -37.33
CA PHE A 104 -17.34 74.06 -36.29
C PHE A 104 -17.33 75.51 -36.81
N ALA A 105 -16.76 75.78 -38.00
CA ALA A 105 -16.89 77.08 -38.67
C ALA A 105 -18.27 77.26 -39.35
N VAL A 106 -18.86 76.18 -39.87
CA VAL A 106 -20.21 76.21 -40.46
C VAL A 106 -21.31 76.32 -39.38
N GLN A 107 -21.07 75.85 -38.15
CA GLN A 107 -22.01 76.05 -37.03
C GLN A 107 -21.85 77.39 -36.30
N ARG A 108 -20.67 78.03 -36.30
CA ARG A 108 -20.51 79.38 -35.73
C ARG A 108 -21.01 80.52 -36.63
N ALA A 109 -21.18 80.29 -37.93
CA ALA A 109 -21.85 81.24 -38.83
C ALA A 109 -23.38 81.18 -38.78
N ALA A 110 -23.97 80.15 -38.17
CA ALA A 110 -25.42 80.00 -38.02
C ALA A 110 -25.97 80.40 -36.63
N GLU A 111 -25.09 80.77 -35.69
CA GLU A 111 -25.46 81.15 -34.31
C GLU A 111 -24.92 82.54 -33.89
N SER A 112 -24.86 83.51 -34.82
CA SER A 112 -24.61 84.93 -34.47
C SER A 112 -25.61 85.94 -35.05
N GLU A 113 -26.66 85.51 -35.76
CA GLU A 113 -27.81 86.36 -36.10
C GLU A 113 -29.10 85.83 -35.48
N ALA A 114 -29.25 86.07 -34.17
CA ALA A 114 -30.54 86.32 -33.50
C ALA A 114 -30.32 86.40 -31.98
N VAL A 115 -29.49 87.35 -31.53
CA VAL A 115 -29.69 87.93 -30.20
C VAL A 115 -30.65 89.10 -30.37
N SER A 116 -31.91 88.91 -29.98
CA SER A 116 -32.61 89.97 -29.24
C SER A 116 -33.87 89.45 -28.51
N THR A 117 -33.82 89.59 -27.18
CA THR A 117 -34.90 89.89 -26.22
C THR A 117 -36.06 88.90 -26.03
N ALA A 118 -36.08 88.18 -24.89
CA ALA A 118 -37.23 88.09 -23.97
C ALA A 118 -36.90 87.31 -22.67
N ALA A 119 -37.51 87.74 -21.57
CA ALA A 119 -37.27 87.37 -20.16
C ALA A 119 -37.81 85.95 -19.74
N PRO A 120 -37.59 85.48 -18.49
CA PRO A 120 -37.68 84.07 -18.12
C PRO A 120 -39.13 83.59 -17.87
N ILE A 121 -39.47 82.37 -18.30
CA ILE A 121 -40.79 81.76 -18.06
C ILE A 121 -40.65 80.39 -17.40
N LEU A 122 -41.20 80.27 -16.18
CA LEU A 122 -41.43 79.04 -15.41
C LEU A 122 -42.29 78.04 -16.22
N GLY A 123 -41.80 76.81 -16.43
CA GLY A 123 -42.51 75.77 -17.17
C GLY A 123 -43.37 74.86 -16.28
N SER A 124 -44.69 74.83 -16.52
CA SER A 124 -45.66 73.93 -15.85
C SER A 124 -45.38 72.43 -16.13
N PRO A 125 -45.55 71.52 -15.15
CA PRO A 125 -45.35 70.07 -15.30
C PRO A 125 -46.18 69.41 -16.42
N ASP A 126 -47.33 70.00 -16.77
CA ASP A 126 -48.18 69.50 -17.87
C ASP A 126 -47.52 69.66 -19.24
N ARG A 127 -46.72 70.72 -19.43
CA ARG A 127 -46.01 70.95 -20.69
C ARG A 127 -44.89 69.92 -20.90
N ALA A 128 -44.22 69.51 -19.81
CA ALA A 128 -43.18 68.47 -19.84
C ALA A 128 -43.75 67.05 -20.01
N ALA A 129 -44.95 66.78 -19.49
CA ALA A 129 -45.67 65.53 -19.72
C ALA A 129 -46.16 65.41 -21.17
N ALA A 130 -46.75 66.49 -21.70
CA ALA A 130 -47.19 66.56 -23.10
C ALA A 130 -46.02 66.39 -24.09
N LEU A 131 -44.85 66.97 -23.79
CA LEU A 131 -43.65 66.81 -24.63
C LEU A 131 -43.13 65.37 -24.62
N ARG A 132 -43.15 64.70 -23.46
CA ARG A 132 -42.79 63.27 -23.32
C ARG A 132 -43.75 62.37 -24.09
N ALA A 133 -45.05 62.65 -24.05
CA ALA A 133 -46.05 61.91 -24.81
C ALA A 133 -45.82 62.05 -26.33
N ARG A 134 -45.62 63.28 -26.82
CA ARG A 134 -45.33 63.56 -28.23
C ARG A 134 -44.03 62.90 -28.72
N ASN A 135 -42.99 62.90 -27.88
CA ASN A 135 -41.73 62.21 -28.19
C ASN A 135 -41.88 60.69 -28.18
N ALA A 136 -42.67 60.13 -27.26
CA ALA A 136 -42.98 58.70 -27.22
C ALA A 136 -43.77 58.27 -28.47
N GLU A 137 -44.68 59.09 -28.95
CA GLU A 137 -45.44 58.81 -30.18
C GLU A 137 -44.57 58.86 -31.43
N ARG A 138 -43.67 59.86 -31.55
CA ARG A 138 -42.64 59.89 -32.62
C ARG A 138 -41.75 58.65 -32.58
N ALA A 139 -41.32 58.22 -31.40
CA ALA A 139 -40.52 57.01 -31.25
C ALA A 139 -41.30 55.73 -31.61
N ARG A 140 -42.61 55.68 -31.37
CA ARG A 140 -43.48 54.58 -31.81
C ARG A 140 -43.57 54.52 -33.34
N LYS A 141 -43.84 55.66 -34.00
CA LYS A 141 -43.90 55.76 -35.47
C LYS A 141 -42.55 55.38 -36.11
N GLN A 142 -41.43 55.85 -35.56
CA GLN A 142 -40.10 55.45 -36.02
C GLN A 142 -39.84 53.95 -35.86
N ARG A 143 -40.22 53.34 -34.72
CA ARG A 143 -40.06 51.88 -34.52
C ARG A 143 -40.94 51.06 -35.47
N ALA A 144 -42.15 51.54 -35.76
CA ALA A 144 -43.07 50.90 -36.71
C ALA A 144 -42.46 50.84 -38.12
N ASN A 145 -41.77 51.90 -38.54
CA ASN A 145 -41.15 51.98 -39.88
C ASN A 145 -39.77 51.31 -40.00
N MET A 146 -39.20 50.75 -38.92
CA MET A 146 -37.91 50.04 -38.99
C MET A 146 -38.04 48.60 -39.50
N SER A 147 -37.08 48.17 -40.32
CA SER A 147 -36.95 46.77 -40.75
C SER A 147 -36.59 45.84 -39.58
N ALA A 148 -36.83 44.52 -39.73
CA ALA A 148 -36.51 43.53 -38.70
C ALA A 148 -35.02 43.55 -38.29
N SER A 149 -34.11 43.72 -39.26
CA SER A 149 -32.67 43.85 -39.01
C SER A 149 -32.32 45.12 -38.23
N GLN A 150 -32.94 46.26 -38.56
CA GLN A 150 -32.73 47.53 -37.84
C GLN A 150 -33.29 47.47 -36.40
N ARG A 151 -34.44 46.81 -36.21
CA ARG A 151 -35.02 46.56 -34.88
C ARG A 151 -34.10 45.69 -34.02
N GLU A 152 -33.46 44.66 -34.58
CA GLU A 152 -32.51 43.84 -33.82
C GLU A 152 -31.21 44.58 -33.49
N ARG A 153 -30.63 45.34 -34.42
CA ARG A 153 -29.44 46.16 -34.12
C ARG A 153 -29.68 47.22 -33.05
N THR A 154 -30.83 47.89 -33.10
CA THR A 154 -31.21 48.88 -32.07
C THR A 154 -31.48 48.22 -30.72
N LYS A 155 -32.12 47.04 -30.68
CA LYS A 155 -32.26 46.25 -29.45
C LYS A 155 -30.90 45.81 -28.90
N ALA A 156 -29.97 45.37 -29.76
CA ALA A 156 -28.61 44.99 -29.36
C ALA A 156 -27.85 46.18 -28.76
N LYS A 157 -27.86 47.34 -29.44
CA LYS A 157 -27.24 48.58 -28.96
C LYS A 157 -27.85 49.07 -27.64
N ASN A 158 -29.16 48.94 -27.47
CA ASN A 158 -29.84 49.27 -26.21
C ASN A 158 -29.50 48.28 -25.08
N ARG A 159 -29.37 46.99 -25.39
CA ARG A 159 -28.91 45.97 -24.42
C ARG A 159 -27.48 46.25 -23.98
N GLU A 160 -26.61 46.63 -24.89
CA GLU A 160 -25.22 46.99 -24.60
C GLU A 160 -25.13 48.24 -23.72
N ARG A 161 -25.85 49.31 -24.07
CA ARG A 161 -25.98 50.51 -23.22
C ARG A 161 -26.50 50.17 -21.83
N ALA A 162 -27.49 49.29 -21.72
CA ALA A 162 -28.02 48.83 -20.43
C ALA A 162 -27.01 47.99 -19.64
N ARG A 163 -26.18 47.17 -20.30
CA ARG A 163 -25.09 46.43 -19.66
C ARG A 163 -24.00 47.36 -19.15
N ALA A 164 -23.55 48.32 -19.96
CA ALA A 164 -22.57 49.32 -19.58
C ALA A 164 -23.07 50.20 -18.42
N SER A 165 -24.35 50.62 -18.46
CA SER A 165 -24.98 51.36 -17.36
C SER A 165 -25.03 50.54 -16.07
N ARG A 166 -25.40 49.25 -16.13
CA ARG A 166 -25.36 48.37 -14.95
C ARG A 166 -23.93 48.23 -14.43
N ALA A 167 -22.95 47.99 -15.30
CA ALA A 167 -21.54 47.83 -14.91
C ALA A 167 -20.99 49.05 -14.15
N ARG A 168 -21.46 50.26 -14.48
CA ARG A 168 -21.07 51.52 -13.81
C ARG A 168 -21.78 51.78 -12.47
N GLN A 169 -22.83 51.03 -12.12
CA GLN A 169 -23.54 51.18 -10.84
C GLN A 169 -22.91 50.33 -9.73
N THR A 170 -22.61 50.95 -8.59
CA THR A 170 -22.15 50.29 -7.36
C THR A 170 -23.26 49.46 -6.71
N GLN A 171 -22.89 48.55 -5.80
CA GLN A 171 -23.86 47.69 -5.11
C GLN A 171 -24.89 48.50 -4.32
N GLU A 172 -24.46 49.57 -3.66
CA GLU A 172 -25.31 50.50 -2.87
C GLU A 172 -26.36 51.22 -3.73
N GLN A 173 -26.02 51.60 -4.97
CA GLN A 173 -26.97 52.23 -5.89
C GLN A 173 -27.98 51.23 -6.49
N ARG A 174 -27.66 49.93 -6.50
CA ARG A 174 -28.54 48.88 -7.06
C ARG A 174 -29.59 48.37 -6.08
N VAL A 175 -29.30 48.41 -4.78
CA VAL A 175 -30.21 47.92 -3.72
C VAL A 175 -31.56 48.66 -3.73
N PRO A 176 -31.64 50.01 -3.68
CA PRO A 176 -32.94 50.70 -3.62
C PRO A 176 -33.75 50.52 -4.91
N VAL A 177 -33.10 50.46 -6.08
CA VAL A 177 -33.79 50.21 -7.36
C VAL A 177 -34.40 48.80 -7.41
N ARG A 178 -33.68 47.79 -6.91
CA ARG A 178 -34.19 46.41 -6.81
C ARG A 178 -35.32 46.30 -5.81
N GLU A 179 -35.25 47.04 -4.71
CA GLU A 179 -36.26 47.07 -3.67
C GLU A 179 -37.56 47.71 -4.16
N VAL A 180 -37.47 48.84 -4.87
CA VAL A 180 -38.63 49.46 -5.54
C VAL A 180 -39.24 48.50 -6.57
N GLU A 181 -38.43 47.77 -7.34
CA GLU A 181 -38.95 46.78 -8.29
C GLU A 181 -39.58 45.57 -7.60
N ARG A 182 -39.03 45.13 -6.47
CA ARG A 182 -39.57 44.05 -5.62
C ARG A 182 -40.94 44.45 -5.06
N LEU A 183 -41.05 45.64 -4.49
CA LEU A 183 -42.31 46.18 -3.96
C LEU A 183 -43.36 46.31 -5.07
N ARG A 184 -42.98 46.83 -6.24
CA ARG A 184 -43.89 46.88 -7.42
C ARG A 184 -44.37 45.50 -7.86
N LYS A 185 -43.50 44.48 -7.84
CA LYS A 185 -43.89 43.09 -8.15
C LYS A 185 -44.79 42.51 -7.06
N GLN A 186 -44.57 42.85 -5.80
CA GLN A 186 -45.39 42.41 -4.67
C GLN A 186 -46.79 43.00 -4.73
N VAL A 187 -46.92 44.31 -4.98
CA VAL A 187 -48.22 44.98 -5.17
C VAL A 187 -48.98 44.39 -6.35
N ARG A 188 -48.32 44.19 -7.50
CA ARG A 188 -48.95 43.53 -8.66
C ARG A 188 -49.43 42.12 -8.34
N ARG A 189 -48.62 41.33 -7.64
CA ARG A 189 -49.01 39.97 -7.24
C ARG A 189 -50.19 40.00 -6.26
N ALA A 190 -50.22 40.94 -5.31
CA ALA A 190 -51.31 41.09 -4.35
C ALA A 190 -52.65 41.41 -5.05
N GLN A 191 -52.63 42.17 -6.14
CA GLN A 191 -53.81 42.53 -6.94
C GLN A 191 -54.29 41.41 -7.89
N GLN A 192 -53.50 40.36 -8.13
CA GLN A 192 -53.87 39.24 -9.01
C GLN A 192 -54.68 38.17 -8.27
N MET A 193 -55.69 37.64 -8.97
CA MET A 193 -56.50 36.52 -8.49
C MET A 193 -55.71 35.19 -8.52
N PRO A 194 -56.03 34.20 -7.66
CA PRO A 194 -55.31 32.92 -7.61
C PRO A 194 -55.22 32.18 -8.96
N ALA A 195 -56.26 32.27 -9.80
CA ALA A 195 -56.29 31.68 -11.13
C ALA A 195 -55.28 32.35 -12.09
N GLU A 196 -55.17 33.68 -12.07
CA GLU A 196 -54.21 34.44 -12.88
C GLU A 196 -52.77 34.12 -12.47
N ARG A 197 -52.52 33.95 -11.17
CA ARG A 197 -51.21 33.53 -10.65
C ARG A 197 -50.85 32.12 -11.13
N LYS A 198 -51.82 31.22 -11.27
CA LYS A 198 -51.60 29.87 -11.82
C LYS A 198 -51.23 29.94 -13.30
N ILE A 199 -51.97 30.73 -14.09
CA ILE A 199 -51.68 30.96 -15.51
C ILE A 199 -50.28 31.57 -15.69
N GLU A 200 -49.90 32.55 -14.87
CA GLU A 200 -48.56 33.15 -14.92
C GLU A 200 -47.46 32.13 -14.57
N ARG A 201 -47.69 31.26 -13.58
CA ARG A 201 -46.75 30.17 -13.24
C ARG A 201 -46.62 29.16 -14.36
N ASP A 202 -47.73 28.76 -14.98
CA ASP A 202 -47.74 27.80 -16.07
C ASP A 202 -47.09 28.40 -17.33
N HIS A 203 -47.34 29.67 -17.61
CA HIS A 203 -46.66 30.40 -18.68
C HIS A 203 -45.14 30.48 -18.43
N ASN A 204 -44.72 30.80 -17.20
CA ASN A 204 -43.30 30.83 -16.84
C ASN A 204 -42.67 29.43 -16.91
N ARG A 205 -43.40 28.38 -16.53
CA ARG A 205 -42.96 26.98 -16.63
C ARG A 205 -42.78 26.58 -18.09
N MET A 206 -43.74 26.89 -18.96
CA MET A 206 -43.65 26.65 -20.40
C MET A 206 -42.48 27.42 -21.02
N GLN A 207 -42.32 28.71 -20.71
CA GLN A 207 -41.15 29.47 -21.20
C GLN A 207 -39.83 28.87 -20.72
N GLN A 208 -39.77 28.39 -19.47
CA GLN A 208 -38.57 27.74 -18.95
C GLN A 208 -38.29 26.41 -19.66
N GLN A 209 -39.32 25.62 -19.95
CA GLN A 209 -39.19 24.38 -20.72
C GLN A 209 -38.71 24.66 -22.14
N VAL A 210 -39.30 25.64 -22.83
CA VAL A 210 -38.88 26.05 -24.18
C VAL A 210 -37.42 26.53 -24.18
N ARG A 211 -37.01 27.32 -23.17
CA ARG A 211 -35.60 27.74 -23.04
C ARG A 211 -34.65 26.58 -22.78
N ARG A 212 -35.04 25.62 -21.94
CA ARG A 212 -34.23 24.42 -21.66
C ARG A 212 -34.12 23.51 -22.89
N ALA A 213 -35.21 23.37 -23.64
CA ALA A 213 -35.24 22.60 -24.89
C ALA A 213 -34.42 23.28 -26.01
N ALA A 214 -34.41 24.61 -26.05
CA ALA A 214 -33.59 25.38 -26.98
C ALA A 214 -32.09 25.40 -26.64
N GLN A 215 -31.70 24.89 -25.46
CA GLN A 215 -30.30 24.87 -25.02
C GLN A 215 -29.67 23.50 -25.27
N ALA A 216 -28.65 23.46 -26.13
CA ALA A 216 -27.95 22.24 -26.50
C ALA A 216 -27.40 21.54 -25.25
N ASP A 217 -27.38 20.21 -25.24
CA ASP A 217 -26.82 19.43 -24.12
C ASP A 217 -25.36 19.82 -23.84
N ALA A 218 -24.61 20.15 -24.90
CA ALA A 218 -23.23 20.66 -24.79
C ALA A 218 -23.14 21.96 -23.96
N ASP A 219 -24.06 22.91 -24.16
CA ASP A 219 -24.08 24.17 -23.41
C ASP A 219 -24.47 23.94 -21.94
N ARG A 220 -25.36 22.97 -21.68
CA ARG A 220 -25.72 22.58 -20.30
C ARG A 220 -24.54 21.93 -19.57
N HIS A 221 -23.81 21.04 -20.26
CA HIS A 221 -22.60 20.43 -19.71
C HIS A 221 -21.47 21.44 -19.52
N ALA A 222 -21.31 22.41 -20.43
CA ALA A 222 -20.33 23.49 -20.31
C ALA A 222 -20.61 24.36 -19.08
N VAL A 223 -21.84 24.81 -18.89
CA VAL A 223 -22.24 25.60 -17.71
C VAL A 223 -22.07 24.80 -16.41
N GLN A 224 -22.36 23.50 -16.43
CA GLN A 224 -22.16 22.65 -15.26
C GLN A 224 -20.66 22.38 -14.98
N ALA A 225 -19.84 22.27 -16.02
CA ALA A 225 -18.39 22.12 -15.90
C ALA A 225 -17.74 23.41 -15.38
N GLU A 226 -18.12 24.58 -15.89
CA GLU A 226 -17.69 25.88 -15.36
C GLU A 226 -18.07 26.05 -13.89
N ARG A 227 -19.29 25.66 -13.53
CA ARG A 227 -19.73 25.68 -12.12
C ARG A 227 -18.92 24.73 -11.24
N ARG A 228 -18.52 23.55 -11.73
CA ARG A 228 -17.65 22.60 -11.00
C ARG A 228 -16.20 23.06 -10.93
N ALA A 229 -15.72 23.76 -11.96
CA ALA A 229 -14.38 24.35 -12.01
C ALA A 229 -14.25 25.48 -10.98
N GLY A 230 -15.28 26.30 -10.80
CA GLY A 230 -15.33 27.36 -9.78
C GLY A 230 -15.68 26.92 -8.36
N GLN A 231 -15.85 25.62 -8.09
CA GLN A 231 -16.12 25.10 -6.75
C GLN A 231 -14.82 24.94 -5.95
N THR A 232 -14.84 25.38 -4.70
CA THR A 232 -13.76 25.10 -3.75
C THR A 232 -13.78 23.61 -3.35
N ASP A 233 -12.67 23.08 -2.84
CA ASP A 233 -12.62 21.69 -2.39
C ASP A 233 -13.60 21.41 -1.24
N ASN A 234 -13.83 22.41 -0.38
CA ASN A 234 -14.84 22.34 0.67
C ASN A 234 -16.26 22.25 0.10
N ASP A 235 -16.58 23.00 -0.95
CA ASP A 235 -17.89 22.89 -1.63
C ASP A 235 -18.08 21.50 -2.25
N ARG A 236 -17.01 20.94 -2.83
CA ARG A 236 -17.04 19.58 -3.40
C ARG A 236 -17.25 18.54 -2.31
N GLU A 237 -16.60 18.69 -1.16
CA GLU A 237 -16.75 17.80 -0.02
C GLU A 237 -18.15 17.87 0.60
N ASN A 238 -18.68 19.06 0.80
CA ASN A 238 -20.06 19.27 1.27
C ASN A 238 -21.09 18.61 0.35
N VAL A 239 -20.92 18.76 -0.98
CA VAL A 239 -21.78 18.08 -1.96
C VAL A 239 -21.63 16.56 -1.87
N ARG A 240 -20.42 16.03 -1.71
CA ARG A 240 -20.19 14.58 -1.50
C ARG A 240 -20.85 14.08 -0.23
N GLN A 241 -20.79 14.84 0.87
CA GLN A 241 -21.44 14.49 2.14
C GLN A 241 -22.96 14.51 2.01
N MET A 242 -23.53 15.52 1.36
CA MET A 242 -24.96 15.59 1.08
C MET A 242 -25.44 14.42 0.19
N ASN A 243 -24.64 14.01 -0.79
CA ASN A 243 -24.95 12.83 -1.61
C ASN A 243 -24.87 11.54 -0.79
N ARG A 244 -23.85 11.39 0.07
CA ARG A 244 -23.72 10.24 0.98
C ARG A 244 -24.93 10.10 1.90
N THR A 245 -25.34 11.18 2.55
CA THR A 245 -26.50 11.20 3.46
C THR A 245 -27.80 10.86 2.74
N ARG A 246 -28.04 11.44 1.56
CA ARG A 246 -29.20 11.12 0.73
C ARG A 246 -29.21 9.65 0.31
N GLU A 247 -28.06 9.09 -0.03
CA GLU A 247 -27.98 7.70 -0.48
C GLU A 247 -28.14 6.70 0.65
N VAL A 248 -27.65 7.02 1.86
CA VAL A 248 -27.92 6.25 3.09
C VAL A 248 -29.41 6.25 3.40
N ALA A 249 -30.06 7.42 3.40
CA ALA A 249 -31.50 7.52 3.63
C ALA A 249 -32.31 6.74 2.58
N ARG A 250 -31.90 6.82 1.31
CA ARG A 250 -32.52 6.03 0.23
C ARG A 250 -32.38 4.53 0.49
N ARG A 251 -31.18 4.04 0.84
CA ARG A 251 -30.92 2.61 1.11
C ARG A 251 -31.69 2.10 2.34
N ALA A 252 -31.81 2.91 3.38
CA ALA A 252 -32.56 2.58 4.58
C ALA A 252 -34.05 2.34 4.26
N GLY A 253 -34.63 3.14 3.36
CA GLY A 253 -36.03 3.01 2.95
C GLY A 253 -36.32 1.95 1.87
N GLN A 254 -35.32 1.19 1.39
CA GLN A 254 -35.56 0.18 0.34
C GLN A 254 -36.16 -1.11 0.90
N THR A 255 -37.11 -1.68 0.17
CA THR A 255 -37.64 -3.01 0.42
C THR A 255 -36.63 -4.11 0.06
N ASP A 256 -36.84 -5.34 0.54
CA ASP A 256 -35.91 -6.45 0.26
C ASP A 256 -35.85 -6.79 -1.25
N ASN A 257 -36.97 -6.74 -1.96
CA ASN A 257 -37.01 -6.93 -3.42
C ASN A 257 -36.22 -5.83 -4.17
N GLU A 258 -36.33 -4.57 -3.74
CA GLU A 258 -35.55 -3.47 -4.30
C GLU A 258 -34.05 -3.62 -3.99
N ARG A 259 -33.70 -4.16 -2.83
CA ARG A 259 -32.30 -4.46 -2.47
C ARG A 259 -31.76 -5.59 -3.33
N GLU A 260 -32.55 -6.63 -3.59
CA GLU A 260 -32.17 -7.77 -4.41
C GLU A 260 -31.97 -7.38 -5.88
N THR A 261 -32.89 -6.62 -6.46
CA THR A 261 -32.73 -6.08 -7.82
C THR A 261 -31.48 -5.21 -7.96
N VAL A 262 -31.19 -4.34 -6.99
CA VAL A 262 -29.95 -3.55 -6.96
C VAL A 262 -28.71 -4.43 -6.84
N ARG A 263 -28.75 -5.50 -6.03
CA ARG A 263 -27.66 -6.48 -5.92
C ARG A 263 -27.43 -7.20 -7.24
N GLN A 264 -28.51 -7.58 -7.94
CA GLN A 264 -28.43 -8.25 -9.24
C GLN A 264 -27.79 -7.35 -10.29
N ILE A 265 -28.23 -6.10 -10.41
CA ILE A 265 -27.63 -5.10 -11.32
C ILE A 265 -26.14 -4.92 -11.01
N ASN A 266 -25.77 -4.87 -9.72
CA ASN A 266 -24.37 -4.75 -9.33
C ASN A 266 -23.55 -6.00 -9.68
N ARG A 267 -24.10 -7.21 -9.53
CA ARG A 267 -23.44 -8.46 -9.94
C ARG A 267 -23.18 -8.46 -11.44
N GLU A 268 -24.16 -8.09 -12.24
CA GLU A 268 -24.07 -8.03 -13.70
C GLU A 268 -23.04 -6.99 -14.16
N ARG A 269 -23.09 -5.78 -13.58
CA ARG A 269 -22.09 -4.73 -13.86
C ARG A 269 -20.67 -5.17 -13.50
N ASN A 270 -20.50 -5.82 -12.34
CA ASN A 270 -19.19 -6.32 -11.91
C ASN A 270 -18.70 -7.47 -12.80
N ALA A 271 -19.60 -8.35 -13.25
CA ALA A 271 -19.28 -9.40 -14.20
C ALA A 271 -18.85 -8.82 -15.56
N ALA A 272 -19.59 -7.85 -16.09
CA ALA A 272 -19.23 -7.16 -17.33
C ALA A 272 -17.88 -6.42 -17.21
N THR A 273 -17.64 -5.77 -16.06
CA THR A 273 -16.36 -5.11 -15.79
C THR A 273 -15.20 -6.11 -15.80
N ARG A 274 -15.34 -7.26 -15.10
CA ARG A 274 -14.32 -8.32 -15.09
C ARG A 274 -14.10 -8.94 -16.47
N ALA A 275 -15.16 -9.12 -17.26
CA ALA A 275 -15.05 -9.63 -18.63
C ALA A 275 -14.28 -8.67 -19.54
N ALA A 276 -14.44 -7.36 -19.35
CA ALA A 276 -13.76 -6.33 -20.12
C ALA A 276 -12.30 -6.05 -19.68
N GLN A 277 -11.82 -6.63 -18.57
CA GLN A 277 -10.47 -6.39 -18.06
C GLN A 277 -9.40 -7.00 -18.97
N THR A 278 -8.30 -6.25 -19.17
CA THR A 278 -7.08 -6.77 -19.80
C THR A 278 -6.36 -7.76 -18.87
N ASN A 279 -5.45 -8.57 -19.42
CA ASN A 279 -4.68 -9.51 -18.61
C ASN A 279 -3.88 -8.81 -17.50
N ASP A 280 -3.24 -7.69 -17.80
CA ASP A 280 -2.47 -6.91 -16.81
C ASP A 280 -3.36 -6.39 -15.68
N GLN A 281 -4.56 -5.89 -16.00
CA GLN A 281 -5.53 -5.45 -15.00
C GLN A 281 -6.03 -6.61 -14.13
N ARG A 282 -6.19 -7.81 -14.72
CA ARG A 282 -6.55 -9.02 -13.95
C ARG A 282 -5.42 -9.43 -13.03
N PHE A 283 -4.17 -9.45 -13.50
CA PHE A 283 -3.01 -9.77 -12.67
C PHE A 283 -2.84 -8.79 -11.50
N ALA A 284 -2.96 -7.48 -11.77
CA ALA A 284 -2.93 -6.46 -10.72
C ALA A 284 -4.07 -6.64 -9.70
N SER A 285 -5.29 -6.92 -10.16
CA SER A 285 -6.43 -7.18 -9.28
C SER A 285 -6.21 -8.43 -8.40
N GLN A 286 -5.71 -9.52 -9.00
CA GLN A 286 -5.40 -10.76 -8.29
C GLN A 286 -4.25 -10.58 -7.28
N ALA A 287 -3.23 -9.79 -7.61
CA ALA A 287 -2.14 -9.47 -6.69
C ALA A 287 -2.65 -8.74 -5.45
N LEU A 288 -3.49 -7.72 -5.64
CA LEU A 288 -4.13 -6.99 -4.54
C LEU A 288 -5.06 -7.89 -3.71
N ASP A 289 -5.80 -8.80 -4.33
CA ASP A 289 -6.61 -9.79 -3.61
C ASP A 289 -5.74 -10.74 -2.76
N ARG A 290 -4.62 -11.23 -3.30
CA ARG A 290 -3.68 -12.07 -2.57
C ARG A 290 -3.11 -11.35 -1.35
N GLU A 291 -2.71 -10.09 -1.51
CA GLU A 291 -2.18 -9.26 -0.42
C GLU A 291 -3.22 -8.99 0.66
N ARG A 292 -4.46 -8.65 0.26
CA ARG A 292 -5.59 -8.52 1.20
C ARG A 292 -5.82 -9.80 1.99
N HIS A 293 -5.89 -10.95 1.33
CA HIS A 293 -6.10 -12.22 2.00
C HIS A 293 -4.91 -12.62 2.90
N ALA A 294 -3.68 -12.30 2.50
CA ALA A 294 -2.50 -12.54 3.33
C ALA A 294 -2.55 -11.69 4.61
N SER A 295 -2.88 -10.40 4.48
CA SER A 295 -3.03 -9.48 5.61
C SER A 295 -4.14 -9.94 6.56
N MET A 296 -5.30 -10.33 6.01
CA MET A 296 -6.40 -10.88 6.80
C MET A 296 -5.95 -12.12 7.59
N ARG A 297 -5.28 -13.09 6.94
CA ARG A 297 -4.77 -14.30 7.62
C ARG A 297 -3.73 -13.98 8.70
N ALA A 298 -2.87 -12.98 8.48
CA ALA A 298 -1.89 -12.55 9.47
C ALA A 298 -2.55 -11.94 10.70
N SER A 299 -3.66 -11.22 10.53
CA SER A 299 -4.43 -10.62 11.63
C SER A 299 -5.38 -11.57 12.36
N GLN A 300 -5.57 -12.81 11.87
CA GLN A 300 -6.50 -13.76 12.48
C GLN A 300 -5.99 -14.28 13.83
N SER A 301 -6.90 -14.37 14.80
CA SER A 301 -6.69 -15.08 16.05
C SER A 301 -6.56 -16.59 15.84
N GLU A 302 -6.04 -17.32 16.83
CA GLU A 302 -5.88 -18.77 16.74
C GLU A 302 -7.24 -19.50 16.67
N GLY A 303 -8.26 -19.00 17.37
CA GLY A 303 -9.63 -19.51 17.29
C GLY A 303 -10.26 -19.34 15.90
N GLU A 304 -10.05 -18.18 15.26
CA GLU A 304 -10.53 -17.94 13.89
C GLU A 304 -9.80 -18.80 12.86
N ARG A 305 -8.49 -19.01 13.04
CA ARG A 305 -7.70 -19.88 12.16
C ARG A 305 -8.19 -21.33 12.23
N THR A 306 -8.40 -21.85 13.44
CA THR A 306 -8.88 -23.23 13.64
C THR A 306 -10.29 -23.43 13.07
N ALA A 307 -11.20 -22.48 13.29
CA ALA A 307 -12.54 -22.49 12.70
C ALA A 307 -12.49 -22.42 11.15
N SER A 308 -11.67 -21.53 10.58
CA SER A 308 -11.51 -21.41 9.13
C SER A 308 -10.95 -22.69 8.50
N GLN A 309 -10.00 -23.36 9.16
CA GLN A 309 -9.46 -24.64 8.71
C GLN A 309 -10.48 -25.77 8.82
N ALA A 310 -11.30 -25.78 9.88
CA ALA A 310 -12.37 -26.77 10.04
C ALA A 310 -13.41 -26.66 8.91
N LEU A 311 -13.87 -25.45 8.61
CA LEU A 311 -14.78 -25.18 7.49
C LEU A 311 -14.17 -25.57 6.14
N ASP A 312 -12.87 -25.37 5.96
CA ASP A 312 -12.19 -25.76 4.73
C ASP A 312 -12.11 -27.29 4.55
N ARG A 313 -11.81 -28.01 5.63
CA ARG A 313 -11.84 -29.48 5.65
C ARG A 313 -13.23 -30.02 5.31
N GLU A 314 -14.27 -29.41 5.87
CA GLU A 314 -15.67 -29.79 5.61
C GLU A 314 -16.04 -29.55 4.14
N ARG A 315 -15.75 -28.35 3.60
CA ARG A 315 -15.94 -28.07 2.16
C ARG A 315 -15.25 -29.09 1.27
N HIS A 316 -13.99 -29.40 1.55
CA HIS A 316 -13.24 -30.38 0.78
C HIS A 316 -13.79 -31.81 0.93
N ALA A 317 -14.34 -32.18 2.10
CA ALA A 317 -15.00 -33.46 2.31
C ALA A 317 -16.31 -33.55 1.51
N SER A 318 -17.14 -32.51 1.54
CA SER A 318 -18.37 -32.44 0.74
C SER A 318 -18.06 -32.52 -0.76
N MET A 319 -17.06 -31.76 -1.24
CA MET A 319 -16.62 -31.81 -2.64
C MET A 319 -16.18 -33.21 -3.06
N ARG A 320 -15.40 -33.92 -2.22
CA ARG A 320 -14.99 -35.32 -2.51
C ARG A 320 -16.17 -36.29 -2.50
N SER A 321 -17.17 -36.06 -1.65
CA SER A 321 -18.37 -36.90 -1.57
C SER A 321 -19.30 -36.71 -2.76
N SER A 322 -19.29 -35.52 -3.39
CA SER A 322 -20.11 -35.21 -4.56
C SER A 322 -19.40 -35.47 -5.90
N GLN A 323 -18.12 -35.84 -5.89
CA GLN A 323 -17.33 -36.08 -7.09
C GLN A 323 -17.78 -37.33 -7.84
N THR A 324 -17.78 -37.25 -9.16
CA THR A 324 -18.00 -38.43 -10.01
C THR A 324 -16.75 -39.31 -10.04
N GLU A 325 -16.91 -40.56 -10.44
CA GLU A 325 -15.78 -41.50 -10.56
C GLU A 325 -14.74 -41.02 -11.58
N GLU A 326 -15.17 -40.44 -12.69
CA GLU A 326 -14.27 -39.87 -13.71
C GLU A 326 -13.44 -38.70 -13.17
N GLU A 327 -14.08 -37.77 -12.44
CA GLU A 327 -13.39 -36.65 -11.78
C GLU A 327 -12.38 -37.13 -10.75
N ARG A 328 -12.73 -38.19 -10.00
CA ARG A 328 -11.86 -38.81 -9.00
C ARG A 328 -10.62 -39.42 -9.66
N LEU A 329 -10.77 -40.14 -10.76
CA LEU A 329 -9.65 -40.72 -11.52
C LEU A 329 -8.76 -39.64 -12.13
N ALA A 330 -9.34 -38.58 -12.71
CA ALA A 330 -8.58 -37.45 -13.24
C ALA A 330 -7.77 -36.72 -12.16
N SER A 331 -8.37 -36.49 -10.98
CA SER A 331 -7.70 -35.88 -9.84
C SER A 331 -6.53 -36.74 -9.33
N GLN A 332 -6.71 -38.06 -9.24
CA GLN A 332 -5.64 -38.99 -8.88
C GLN A 332 -4.52 -39.01 -9.92
N ALA A 333 -4.84 -38.99 -11.22
CA ALA A 333 -3.85 -38.94 -12.28
C ALA A 333 -2.98 -37.67 -12.19
N ASN A 334 -3.62 -36.50 -12.02
CA ASN A 334 -2.92 -35.22 -11.86
C ASN A 334 -2.05 -35.22 -10.60
N SER A 335 -2.56 -35.73 -9.47
CA SER A 335 -1.76 -35.86 -8.24
C SER A 335 -0.53 -36.76 -8.44
N ARG A 336 -0.67 -37.89 -9.14
CA ARG A 336 0.45 -38.79 -9.48
C ARG A 336 1.51 -38.07 -10.32
N GLU A 337 1.09 -37.31 -11.32
CA GLU A 337 1.97 -36.54 -12.20
C GLU A 337 2.71 -35.42 -11.43
N GLN A 338 2.00 -34.65 -10.59
CA GLN A 338 2.61 -33.64 -9.73
C GLN A 338 3.62 -34.25 -8.75
N HIS A 339 3.32 -35.41 -8.17
CA HIS A 339 4.27 -36.11 -7.31
C HIS A 339 5.47 -36.65 -8.10
N ALA A 340 5.27 -37.10 -9.34
CA ALA A 340 6.36 -37.57 -10.19
C ALA A 340 7.30 -36.43 -10.60
N THR A 341 6.76 -35.31 -11.05
CA THR A 341 7.53 -34.10 -11.39
C THR A 341 8.28 -33.56 -10.18
N ARG A 342 7.63 -33.47 -9.00
CA ARG A 342 8.30 -33.06 -7.77
C ARG A 342 9.44 -34.00 -7.37
N ARG A 343 9.29 -35.32 -7.56
CA ARG A 343 10.38 -36.28 -7.31
C ARG A 343 11.52 -36.14 -8.31
N ALA A 344 11.23 -35.89 -9.58
CA ALA A 344 12.24 -35.70 -10.62
C ALA A 344 13.06 -34.41 -10.44
N ALA A 345 12.50 -33.41 -9.75
CA ALA A 345 13.19 -32.15 -9.45
C ALA A 345 14.08 -32.20 -8.20
N LEU A 346 14.11 -33.31 -7.44
CA LEU A 346 14.94 -33.42 -6.24
C LEU A 346 16.40 -33.69 -6.60
N THR A 347 17.31 -33.07 -5.86
CA THR A 347 18.74 -33.36 -5.93
C THR A 347 19.07 -34.71 -5.28
N GLU A 348 20.23 -35.30 -5.61
CA GLU A 348 20.67 -36.58 -5.02
C GLU A 348 20.77 -36.53 -3.49
N GLN A 349 21.21 -35.40 -2.92
CA GLN A 349 21.28 -35.20 -1.48
C GLN A 349 19.88 -35.20 -0.83
N GLU A 350 18.89 -34.56 -1.45
CA GLU A 350 17.51 -34.55 -0.96
C GLU A 350 16.84 -35.93 -1.11
N VAL A 351 17.15 -36.66 -2.18
CA VAL A 351 16.70 -38.04 -2.38
C VAL A 351 17.26 -38.95 -1.28
N GLU A 352 18.55 -38.82 -0.96
CA GLU A 352 19.18 -39.64 0.09
C GLU A 352 18.68 -39.26 1.49
N ALA A 353 18.48 -37.97 1.79
CA ALA A 353 17.83 -37.52 3.02
C ALA A 353 16.41 -38.08 3.17
N ARG A 354 15.65 -38.13 2.08
CA ARG A 354 14.29 -38.72 2.06
C ARG A 354 14.32 -40.23 2.26
N ARG A 355 15.28 -40.93 1.64
CA ARG A 355 15.50 -42.37 1.84
C ARG A 355 15.90 -42.67 3.27
N GLU A 356 16.76 -41.85 3.86
CA GLU A 356 17.15 -41.99 5.26
C GLU A 356 15.97 -41.76 6.20
N HIS A 357 15.17 -40.72 5.95
CA HIS A 357 13.93 -40.47 6.69
C HIS A 357 12.92 -41.64 6.55
N ASP A 358 12.78 -42.23 5.37
CA ASP A 358 11.93 -43.41 5.15
C ASP A 358 12.53 -44.68 5.80
N ARG A 359 13.87 -44.85 5.82
CA ARG A 359 14.56 -45.92 6.56
C ARG A 359 14.30 -45.80 8.06
N ILE A 360 14.41 -44.59 8.61
CA ILE A 360 14.09 -44.24 9.99
C ILE A 360 12.61 -44.56 10.29
N ARG A 361 11.69 -44.12 9.43
CA ARG A 361 10.24 -44.38 9.59
C ARG A 361 9.91 -45.88 9.58
N ARG A 362 10.48 -46.65 8.64
CA ARG A 362 10.26 -48.11 8.55
C ARG A 362 10.84 -48.86 9.75
N LYS A 363 12.04 -48.48 10.22
CA LYS A 363 12.63 -49.01 11.45
C LYS A 363 11.77 -48.68 12.67
N SER A 364 11.21 -47.47 12.72
CA SER A 364 10.29 -47.01 13.77
C SER A 364 8.99 -47.83 13.84
N ILE A 365 8.35 -48.07 12.69
CA ILE A 365 7.12 -48.89 12.62
C ILE A 365 7.41 -50.35 12.99
N LYS A 366 8.50 -50.93 12.47
CA LYS A 366 8.86 -52.35 12.71
C LYS A 366 9.16 -52.63 14.20
N ARG A 367 9.65 -51.64 14.93
CA ARG A 367 10.07 -51.76 16.33
C ARG A 367 9.07 -51.15 17.34
N CYS A 368 7.86 -50.76 16.89
CA CYS A 368 6.83 -50.14 17.73
C CYS A 368 7.35 -48.97 18.59
N HIS A 369 8.17 -48.10 17.99
CA HIS A 369 8.84 -47.00 18.69
C HIS A 369 7.88 -45.86 19.04
N GLY A 370 7.21 -45.98 20.21
CA GLY A 370 6.99 -44.99 21.28
C GLY A 370 6.33 -43.63 21.01
N HIS A 371 6.61 -42.92 19.91
CA HIS A 371 6.08 -41.57 19.69
C HIS A 371 4.76 -41.53 18.93
N VAL A 372 4.22 -42.69 18.54
CA VAL A 372 2.93 -42.83 17.82
C VAL A 372 1.74 -42.99 18.79
N ASN A 373 1.97 -43.10 20.10
CA ASN A 373 0.97 -43.64 21.03
C ASN A 373 0.47 -42.69 22.13
N HIS A 374 0.67 -41.37 22.08
CA HIS A 374 -0.07 -40.53 23.03
C HIS A 374 -1.57 -40.55 22.72
N GLU A 375 -1.97 -40.65 21.45
CA GLU A 375 -3.38 -40.76 21.02
C GLU A 375 -3.83 -42.21 20.75
N ASN A 376 -2.97 -43.07 20.21
CA ASN A 376 -3.31 -44.44 19.79
C ASN A 376 -2.76 -45.52 20.74
N PHE A 377 -3.08 -45.45 22.03
CA PHE A 377 -2.75 -46.52 22.98
C PHE A 377 -3.93 -47.50 23.13
N ARG A 378 -3.63 -48.76 23.44
CA ARG A 378 -4.67 -49.76 23.71
C ARG A 378 -5.24 -49.52 25.11
N VAL A 379 -6.47 -49.01 25.20
CA VAL A 379 -7.14 -48.76 26.49
C VAL A 379 -7.25 -50.04 27.34
N SER A 380 -7.35 -51.21 26.70
CA SER A 380 -7.50 -52.51 27.39
C SER A 380 -6.30 -52.97 28.21
N VAL A 381 -5.11 -52.38 28.02
CA VAL A 381 -3.89 -52.72 28.79
C VAL A 381 -3.64 -51.75 29.95
N VAL A 382 -4.41 -50.66 30.04
CA VAL A 382 -4.36 -49.74 31.18
C VAL A 382 -5.27 -50.33 32.27
N THR A 383 -4.72 -50.62 33.44
CA THR A 383 -5.43 -51.28 34.55
C THR A 383 -5.04 -50.66 35.89
N GLY A 384 -5.99 -50.45 36.80
CA GLY A 384 -5.74 -49.89 38.14
C GLY A 384 -6.80 -48.90 38.59
N GLU A 385 -6.78 -48.52 39.87
CA GLU A 385 -7.82 -47.69 40.50
C GLU A 385 -7.84 -46.24 40.00
N ASN A 386 -6.70 -45.73 39.52
CA ASN A 386 -6.52 -44.33 39.12
C ASN A 386 -6.77 -44.07 37.63
N MET A 387 -7.74 -44.76 37.02
CA MET A 387 -8.04 -44.61 35.58
C MET A 387 -9.14 -43.59 35.31
N VAL A 388 -8.85 -42.57 34.49
CA VAL A 388 -9.80 -41.58 33.99
C VAL A 388 -9.65 -41.48 32.47
N ASN A 389 -10.75 -41.65 31.72
CA ASN A 389 -10.76 -41.66 30.24
C ASN A 389 -9.74 -42.63 29.62
N GLY A 390 -9.59 -43.81 30.23
CA GLY A 390 -8.64 -44.84 29.79
C GLY A 390 -7.18 -44.51 30.07
N ARG A 391 -6.87 -43.48 30.88
CA ARG A 391 -5.49 -43.11 31.24
C ARG A 391 -5.30 -43.12 32.76
N HIS A 392 -4.10 -43.46 33.20
CA HIS A 392 -3.71 -43.24 34.59
C HIS A 392 -3.66 -41.74 34.88
N ARG A 393 -4.38 -41.32 35.92
CA ARG A 393 -4.34 -39.95 36.44
C ARG A 393 -3.71 -39.99 37.82
N LEU A 394 -2.63 -39.25 38.01
CA LEU A 394 -2.01 -39.13 39.33
C LEU A 394 -2.97 -38.40 40.30
N PRO A 395 -3.02 -38.79 41.59
CA PRO A 395 -3.85 -38.12 42.60
C PRO A 395 -3.38 -36.69 42.82
N PRO A 396 -4.19 -35.73 43.30
CA PRO A 396 -3.72 -34.38 43.55
C PRO A 396 -2.53 -34.36 44.55
N THR A 397 -1.55 -33.48 44.32
CA THR A 397 -0.45 -33.29 45.24
C THR A 397 -0.91 -32.63 46.54
N ILE A 398 -0.29 -33.00 47.65
CA ILE A 398 -0.45 -32.38 48.97
C ILE A 398 0.74 -31.49 49.28
N VAL A 399 0.55 -30.44 50.08
CA VAL A 399 1.64 -29.52 50.46
C VAL A 399 2.18 -29.89 51.83
N CYS A 400 3.50 -30.06 51.94
CA CYS A 400 4.16 -30.30 53.23
C CYS A 400 4.00 -29.07 54.14
N LEU A 401 3.51 -29.27 55.36
CA LEU A 401 3.33 -28.16 56.33
C LEU A 401 4.64 -27.57 56.86
N LEU A 402 5.76 -28.31 56.76
CA LEU A 402 7.05 -27.88 57.31
C LEU A 402 7.91 -27.12 56.29
N CYS A 403 7.93 -27.56 55.02
CA CYS A 403 8.76 -26.97 53.97
C CYS A 403 8.00 -26.49 52.74
N GLN A 404 6.67 -26.60 52.71
CA GLN A 404 5.80 -26.21 51.59
C GLN A 404 6.07 -26.94 50.26
N ALA A 405 6.91 -27.97 50.27
CA ALA A 405 7.11 -28.81 49.09
C ALA A 405 5.83 -29.56 48.72
N TRP A 406 5.58 -29.69 47.43
CA TRP A 406 4.50 -30.52 46.91
C TRP A 406 4.92 -31.99 46.99
N LYS A 407 4.07 -32.83 47.58
CA LYS A 407 4.25 -34.27 47.75
C LYS A 407 3.07 -35.01 47.12
N TRP A 408 3.25 -36.27 46.77
CA TRP A 408 2.09 -37.15 46.51
C TRP A 408 1.54 -37.72 47.83
N PRO A 409 0.24 -38.07 47.92
CA PRO A 409 -0.39 -38.53 49.17
C PRO A 409 0.34 -39.69 49.87
N ASP A 410 0.92 -40.61 49.11
CA ASP A 410 1.57 -41.82 49.63
C ASP A 410 3.10 -41.69 49.75
N GLU A 411 3.66 -40.51 49.53
CA GLU A 411 5.09 -40.28 49.73
C GLU A 411 5.44 -40.15 51.21
N SER A 412 6.50 -40.85 51.65
CA SER A 412 6.94 -40.77 53.04
C SER A 412 7.25 -39.34 53.48
N ASP A 413 7.00 -39.02 54.75
CA ASP A 413 7.28 -37.69 55.31
C ASP A 413 8.77 -37.33 55.36
N PHE A 414 9.63 -38.30 55.10
CA PHE A 414 11.06 -38.08 55.03
C PHE A 414 11.53 -37.55 53.67
N VAL A 415 10.74 -37.72 52.60
CA VAL A 415 11.16 -37.40 51.21
C VAL A 415 11.49 -35.91 51.03
N CYS A 416 10.68 -35.01 51.61
CA CYS A 416 10.81 -33.57 51.33
C CYS A 416 11.83 -32.84 52.22
N CYS A 417 11.66 -32.90 53.55
CA CYS A 417 12.46 -32.13 54.51
C CYS A 417 12.98 -32.99 55.68
N MET A 418 12.92 -34.32 55.55
CA MET A 418 13.24 -35.26 56.62
C MET A 418 12.53 -34.91 57.94
N LYS A 419 11.22 -34.62 57.88
CA LYS A 419 10.41 -34.12 59.01
C LYS A 419 10.95 -32.83 59.63
N GLY A 420 11.34 -31.87 58.80
CA GLY A 420 11.79 -30.53 59.22
C GLY A 420 13.25 -30.45 59.65
N ARG A 421 14.01 -31.56 59.56
CA ARG A 421 15.45 -31.58 59.84
C ARG A 421 16.25 -30.85 58.74
N VAL A 422 15.75 -30.85 57.52
CA VAL A 422 16.36 -30.13 56.39
C VAL A 422 15.57 -28.85 56.14
N LYS A 423 16.26 -27.71 56.23
CA LYS A 423 15.73 -26.39 55.84
C LYS A 423 16.41 -25.95 54.55
N LEU A 424 15.67 -26.02 53.44
CA LEU A 424 16.14 -25.52 52.16
C LEU A 424 15.93 -23.99 52.13
N HIS A 425 16.91 -23.27 51.59
CA HIS A 425 16.73 -21.85 51.31
C HIS A 425 15.68 -21.68 50.19
N PRO A 426 14.85 -20.63 50.24
CA PRO A 426 13.98 -20.28 49.13
C PRO A 426 14.78 -20.14 47.83
N LEU A 427 14.22 -20.66 46.74
CA LEU A 427 14.82 -20.51 45.42
C LEU A 427 14.86 -19.02 45.06
N GLN A 428 16.04 -18.54 44.71
CA GLN A 428 16.21 -17.20 44.16
C GLN A 428 15.49 -17.11 42.82
N PRO A 429 14.89 -15.95 42.48
CA PRO A 429 14.28 -15.76 41.17
C PRO A 429 15.32 -15.97 40.08
N ALA A 430 14.92 -16.61 38.98
CA ALA A 430 15.78 -16.80 37.82
C ALA A 430 16.17 -15.43 37.22
N PRO A 431 17.38 -15.29 36.64
CA PRO A 431 17.76 -14.07 35.93
C PRO A 431 16.72 -13.70 34.85
N GLY A 432 16.40 -12.41 34.73
CA GLY A 432 15.33 -11.94 33.84
C GLY A 432 15.49 -12.41 32.39
N ARG A 433 16.72 -12.39 31.88
CA ARG A 433 17.02 -12.84 30.53
C ARG A 433 16.74 -14.34 30.32
N LEU A 434 16.96 -15.18 31.32
CA LEU A 434 16.62 -16.61 31.25
C LEU A 434 15.10 -16.83 31.18
N LEU A 435 14.32 -16.01 31.87
CA LEU A 435 12.85 -16.05 31.79
C LEU A 435 12.35 -15.66 30.40
N GLU A 436 12.94 -14.64 29.78
CA GLU A 436 12.64 -14.24 28.41
C GLU A 436 12.94 -15.38 27.42
N LEU A 437 14.14 -15.96 27.49
CA LEU A 437 14.53 -17.10 26.66
C LEU A 437 13.56 -18.27 26.83
N PHE A 438 13.12 -18.56 28.06
CA PHE A 438 12.14 -19.63 28.30
C PHE A 438 10.77 -19.37 27.64
N GLY A 439 10.42 -18.10 27.37
CA GLY A 439 9.24 -17.73 26.58
C GLY A 439 9.36 -18.05 25.09
N GLU A 440 10.57 -18.18 24.57
CA GLU A 440 10.83 -18.39 23.14
C GLU A 440 10.66 -19.86 22.73
N ASN A 441 9.92 -20.12 21.65
CA ASN A 441 9.66 -21.49 21.17
C ASN A 441 10.92 -22.23 20.75
N GLU A 442 11.83 -21.55 20.04
CA GLU A 442 13.07 -22.15 19.54
C GLU A 442 14.03 -22.49 20.66
N PHE A 443 14.12 -21.65 21.70
CA PHE A 443 14.88 -21.96 22.90
C PHE A 443 14.34 -23.21 23.60
N ARG A 444 13.02 -23.28 23.83
CA ARG A 444 12.37 -24.45 24.47
C ARG A 444 12.54 -25.73 23.67
N ARG A 445 12.52 -25.64 22.34
CA ARG A 445 12.77 -26.78 21.45
C ARG A 445 14.16 -27.38 21.66
N HIS A 446 15.15 -26.54 21.95
CA HIS A 446 16.56 -26.94 22.13
C HIS A 446 17.02 -26.91 23.60
N VAL A 447 16.12 -26.77 24.57
CA VAL A 447 16.45 -26.57 26.00
C VAL A 447 17.38 -27.65 26.55
N ARG A 448 17.21 -28.91 26.11
CA ARG A 448 18.09 -30.01 26.52
C ARG A 448 19.52 -29.82 26.01
N ALA A 449 19.69 -29.36 24.77
CA ALA A 449 21.00 -29.10 24.20
C ALA A 449 21.67 -27.90 24.90
N TYR A 450 20.93 -26.84 25.22
CA TYR A 450 21.44 -25.74 26.05
C TYR A 450 21.90 -26.24 27.43
N ASN A 451 21.07 -26.99 28.14
CA ASN A 451 21.43 -27.52 29.46
C ASN A 451 22.68 -28.40 29.42
N GLN A 452 22.82 -29.23 28.37
CA GLN A 452 24.02 -30.05 28.20
C GLN A 452 25.26 -29.23 27.84
N ALA A 453 25.11 -28.19 27.00
CA ALA A 453 26.23 -27.31 26.64
C ALA A 453 26.80 -26.54 27.85
N PHE A 454 25.97 -26.25 28.84
CA PHE A 454 26.35 -25.53 30.07
C PHE A 454 26.60 -26.43 31.28
N ALA A 455 26.49 -27.75 31.13
CA ALA A 455 26.77 -28.68 32.23
C ALA A 455 28.25 -28.64 32.64
N PHE A 456 28.51 -28.61 33.96
CA PHE A 456 29.88 -28.69 34.49
C PHE A 456 30.41 -30.12 34.58
N THR A 457 29.53 -31.11 34.62
CA THR A 457 29.84 -32.51 34.86
C THR A 457 29.04 -33.39 33.91
N SER A 458 29.60 -34.55 33.55
CA SER A 458 28.83 -35.60 32.89
C SER A 458 28.10 -36.48 33.92
N ILE A 459 27.28 -37.42 33.45
CA ILE A 459 26.65 -38.43 34.31
C ILE A 459 27.66 -39.56 34.59
N GLY A 460 27.73 -40.02 35.83
CA GLY A 460 28.51 -41.20 36.19
C GLY A 460 27.75 -42.16 37.10
N ALA A 461 28.40 -43.29 37.36
CA ALA A 461 27.90 -44.33 38.25
C ALA A 461 29.03 -44.87 39.14
N SER A 462 28.70 -45.23 40.38
CA SER A 462 29.63 -45.94 41.26
C SER A 462 29.81 -47.38 40.78
N SER A 463 31.05 -47.80 40.57
CA SER A 463 31.40 -49.19 40.30
C SER A 463 31.55 -50.00 41.61
N SER A 464 31.59 -51.33 41.50
CA SER A 464 31.74 -52.25 42.63
C SER A 464 33.06 -52.09 43.40
N ASP A 465 34.04 -51.43 42.80
CA ASP A 465 35.34 -51.06 43.38
C ASP A 465 35.32 -49.68 44.08
N ASN A 466 34.13 -49.11 44.33
CA ASN A 466 33.93 -47.74 44.85
C ASN A 466 34.54 -46.63 43.98
N THR A 467 34.97 -46.93 42.74
CA THR A 467 35.39 -45.88 41.79
C THR A 467 34.17 -45.31 41.10
N PHE A 468 34.16 -43.99 40.88
CA PHE A 468 33.11 -43.34 40.12
C PHE A 468 33.54 -43.22 38.66
N ARG A 469 32.78 -43.81 37.73
CA ARG A 469 33.13 -43.86 36.31
C ARG A 469 31.99 -43.31 35.45
N ALA A 470 32.31 -42.94 34.21
CA ALA A 470 31.30 -42.60 33.22
C ALA A 470 30.30 -43.76 33.03
N VAL A 471 29.02 -43.43 32.81
CA VAL A 471 27.99 -44.46 32.62
C VAL A 471 28.19 -45.17 31.28
N ASP A 472 28.25 -46.50 31.31
CA ASP A 472 28.18 -47.33 30.12
C ASP A 472 26.77 -47.25 29.51
N GLN A 473 26.66 -46.48 28.44
CA GLN A 473 25.41 -46.35 27.72
C GLN A 473 25.17 -47.60 26.88
N ASP A 474 24.12 -48.35 27.23
CA ASP A 474 23.65 -49.48 26.44
C ASP A 474 23.03 -48.98 25.13
N GLN A 475 23.82 -49.03 24.05
CA GLN A 475 23.42 -48.48 22.76
C GLN A 475 22.33 -49.30 22.04
N ASP A 476 22.03 -50.50 22.52
CA ASP A 476 20.91 -51.29 22.01
C ASP A 476 19.56 -50.68 22.43
N VAL A 477 19.54 -49.93 23.54
CA VAL A 477 18.34 -49.26 24.08
C VAL A 477 18.41 -47.73 24.06
N ALA A 478 19.61 -47.14 24.04
CA ALA A 478 19.83 -45.70 24.12
C ALA A 478 19.78 -44.95 22.77
N GLY A 479 19.07 -45.51 21.79
CA GLY A 479 18.89 -44.91 20.47
C GLY A 479 17.94 -43.71 20.44
N GLN A 480 17.88 -43.05 19.28
CA GLN A 480 17.15 -41.80 19.02
C GLN A 480 15.61 -41.87 19.13
N HIS A 481 15.01 -43.03 19.42
CA HIS A 481 13.61 -43.32 19.09
C HIS A 481 12.81 -44.02 20.22
N GLY A 482 13.12 -43.76 21.49
CA GLY A 482 12.38 -44.29 22.65
C GLY A 482 12.54 -43.44 23.91
N VAL A 483 11.97 -43.89 25.04
CA VAL A 483 12.35 -43.34 26.36
C VAL A 483 13.83 -43.65 26.55
N TYR A 484 14.63 -42.61 26.71
CA TYR A 484 16.08 -42.70 26.88
C TYR A 484 16.38 -43.65 28.04
N SER A 485 16.80 -44.87 27.72
CA SER A 485 17.02 -45.92 28.72
C SER A 485 18.52 -46.05 28.92
N TYR A 486 19.00 -45.61 30.07
CA TYR A 486 20.35 -45.86 30.53
C TYR A 486 20.32 -47.03 31.52
N ARG A 487 21.27 -47.96 31.40
CA ARG A 487 21.44 -49.02 32.39
C ARG A 487 22.61 -48.63 33.28
N ILE A 488 22.31 -48.36 34.55
CA ILE A 488 23.31 -48.01 35.55
C ILE A 488 23.45 -49.16 36.53
N GLN A 489 24.70 -49.54 36.82
CA GLN A 489 25.03 -50.36 37.98
C GLN A 489 25.65 -49.44 39.05
N GLY A 490 25.14 -49.53 40.28
CA GLY A 490 25.57 -48.68 41.40
C GLY A 490 24.79 -47.36 41.53
N ALA A 491 25.34 -46.45 42.35
CA ALA A 491 24.75 -45.15 42.63
C ALA A 491 25.02 -44.15 41.50
N MET A 492 23.99 -43.45 41.04
CA MET A 492 24.11 -42.37 40.07
C MET A 492 24.65 -41.11 40.74
N GLY A 493 25.46 -40.35 40.01
CA GLY A 493 25.97 -39.06 40.44
C GLY A 493 26.58 -38.25 39.30
N HIS A 494 27.23 -37.14 39.65
CA HIS A 494 27.91 -36.26 38.71
C HIS A 494 29.38 -36.63 38.59
N TYR A 495 29.84 -36.91 37.36
CA TYR A 495 31.24 -37.19 37.07
C TYR A 495 31.92 -35.93 36.54
N LEU A 496 32.80 -35.34 37.34
CA LEU A 496 33.59 -34.17 36.97
C LEU A 496 34.72 -34.54 36.00
N GLY A 497 35.35 -35.71 36.20
CA GLY A 497 36.50 -36.15 35.43
C GLY A 497 37.73 -35.27 35.65
N SER A 498 38.65 -35.31 34.68
CA SER A 498 39.88 -34.51 34.69
C SER A 498 39.58 -33.02 34.47
N MET A 499 40.33 -32.17 35.17
CA MET A 499 40.17 -30.72 35.12
C MET A 499 40.82 -30.08 33.90
N LEU A 500 41.76 -30.78 33.26
CA LEU A 500 42.46 -30.31 32.07
C LEU A 500 42.25 -31.27 30.88
N PRO A 501 42.25 -30.76 29.63
CA PRO A 501 42.21 -31.67 28.49
C PRO A 501 43.49 -32.51 28.43
N TYR A 502 43.33 -33.84 28.33
CA TYR A 502 44.46 -34.74 28.19
C TYR A 502 45.07 -34.66 26.79
N VAL A 503 46.36 -35.01 26.69
CA VAL A 503 47.07 -35.15 25.41
C VAL A 503 46.80 -36.55 24.87
N ASP A 504 46.19 -36.63 23.69
CA ASP A 504 45.94 -37.90 23.02
C ASP A 504 47.27 -38.55 22.62
N PRO A 505 47.61 -39.74 23.16
CA PRO A 505 48.87 -40.41 22.86
C PRO A 505 49.04 -40.76 21.37
N ALA A 506 47.93 -40.92 20.64
CA ALA A 506 47.97 -41.31 19.23
C ALA A 506 48.27 -40.11 18.30
N THR A 507 47.82 -38.92 18.66
CA THR A 507 47.94 -37.71 17.83
C THR A 507 48.96 -36.71 18.39
N GLY A 508 49.30 -36.81 19.67
CA GLY A 508 50.12 -35.83 20.39
C GLY A 508 49.39 -34.51 20.64
N GLU A 509 48.11 -34.40 20.26
CA GLU A 509 47.32 -33.18 20.40
C GLU A 509 46.50 -33.19 21.70
N ARG A 510 46.26 -32.00 22.26
CA ARG A 510 45.33 -31.86 23.38
C ARG A 510 43.90 -32.07 22.89
N THR A 511 43.16 -32.89 23.61
CA THR A 511 41.73 -33.06 23.36
C THR A 511 40.97 -31.74 23.51
N ALA A 512 39.84 -31.62 22.81
CA ALA A 512 39.00 -30.44 22.93
C ALA A 512 38.38 -30.35 24.35
N PRO A 513 38.50 -29.20 25.04
CA PRO A 513 37.85 -28.97 26.33
C PRO A 513 36.35 -29.28 26.33
N LYS A 514 35.88 -29.96 27.39
CA LYS A 514 34.46 -30.29 27.60
C LYS A 514 34.03 -29.93 29.02
N PHE A 515 32.72 -29.68 29.20
CA PHE A 515 32.10 -29.40 30.50
C PHE A 515 32.83 -28.27 31.28
N ALA A 516 33.22 -28.49 32.54
CA ALA A 516 33.95 -27.51 33.35
C ALA A 516 35.27 -27.03 32.71
N GLN A 517 35.95 -27.88 31.92
CA GLN A 517 37.22 -27.53 31.26
C GLN A 517 37.08 -26.34 30.32
N ILE A 518 35.88 -26.08 29.78
CA ILE A 518 35.60 -24.94 28.91
C ILE A 518 35.86 -23.62 29.65
N TYR A 519 35.47 -23.53 30.93
CA TYR A 519 35.71 -22.34 31.76
C TYR A 519 37.18 -22.18 32.16
N ILE A 520 37.91 -23.29 32.27
CA ILE A 520 39.32 -23.30 32.67
C ILE A 520 40.22 -22.91 31.51
N VAL A 521 39.97 -23.48 30.33
CA VAL A 521 40.83 -23.34 29.15
C VAL A 521 40.52 -22.08 28.35
N ASP A 522 39.24 -21.72 28.18
CA ASP A 522 38.85 -20.58 27.35
C ASP A 522 38.58 -19.33 28.23
N PRO A 523 39.48 -18.34 28.24
CA PRO A 523 39.35 -17.17 29.11
C PRO A 523 38.19 -16.24 28.71
N ASP A 524 37.91 -16.15 27.42
CA ASP A 524 36.96 -15.20 26.87
C ASP A 524 35.57 -15.81 26.65
N MET A 525 34.54 -15.02 26.98
CA MET A 525 33.12 -15.39 26.85
C MET A 525 32.74 -15.79 25.42
N GLN A 526 33.27 -15.09 24.40
CA GLN A 526 32.99 -15.40 23.00
C GLN A 526 33.61 -16.74 22.60
N THR A 527 34.83 -17.03 23.06
CA THR A 527 35.49 -18.31 22.80
C THR A 527 34.71 -19.47 23.40
N ARG A 528 34.25 -19.33 24.65
CA ARG A 528 33.40 -20.32 25.33
C ARG A 528 32.07 -20.57 24.59
N ALA A 529 31.37 -19.50 24.21
CA ALA A 529 30.14 -19.60 23.44
C ALA A 529 30.36 -20.27 22.08
N GLN A 530 31.44 -19.92 21.37
CA GLN A 530 31.78 -20.52 20.08
C GLN A 530 32.13 -22.02 20.22
N ARG A 531 32.84 -22.41 21.28
CA ARG A 531 33.11 -23.82 21.56
C ARG A 531 31.83 -24.60 21.81
N ARG A 532 30.91 -24.06 22.63
CA ARG A 532 29.59 -24.67 22.89
C ARG A 532 28.76 -24.82 21.62
N LYS A 533 28.80 -23.82 20.73
CA LYS A 533 28.17 -23.89 19.41
C LYS A 533 28.81 -24.95 18.51
N GLY A 534 30.12 -25.15 18.61
CA GLY A 534 30.82 -26.23 17.90
C GLY A 534 30.40 -27.63 18.35
N ILE A 535 30.02 -27.79 19.63
CA ILE A 535 29.49 -29.05 20.17
C ILE A 535 28.04 -29.28 19.72
N TYR A 536 27.23 -28.21 19.70
CA TYR A 536 25.82 -28.25 19.29
C TYR A 536 25.53 -27.17 18.23
N ALA A 537 25.61 -27.54 16.95
CA ALA A 537 25.52 -26.61 15.83
C ALA A 537 24.17 -25.87 15.72
N ASP A 538 23.09 -26.49 16.19
CA ASP A 538 21.72 -25.95 16.09
C ASP A 538 21.39 -24.89 17.16
N LEU A 539 22.31 -24.59 18.08
CA LEU A 539 22.09 -23.59 19.12
C LEU A 539 22.19 -22.16 18.58
N ASP A 540 21.23 -21.33 18.94
CA ASP A 540 21.29 -19.89 18.68
C ASP A 540 22.44 -19.23 19.44
N ASN A 541 23.22 -18.45 18.70
CA ASN A 541 24.45 -17.84 19.20
C ASN A 541 24.19 -16.66 20.15
N VAL A 542 23.05 -15.98 19.98
CA VAL A 542 22.68 -14.88 20.88
C VAL A 542 22.30 -15.45 22.24
N ALA A 543 21.41 -16.44 22.27
CA ALA A 543 21.04 -17.14 23.49
C ALA A 543 22.24 -17.81 24.19
N LEU A 544 23.20 -18.38 23.44
CA LEU A 544 24.43 -18.91 24.03
C LEU A 544 25.23 -17.82 24.78
N LYS A 545 25.44 -16.66 24.17
CA LYS A 545 26.17 -15.56 24.80
C LYS A 545 25.42 -14.99 26.01
N ASP A 546 24.10 -14.86 25.90
CA ASP A 546 23.28 -14.40 27.02
C ASP A 546 23.39 -15.35 28.21
N ILE A 547 23.37 -16.67 27.97
CA ILE A 547 23.54 -17.66 29.04
C ILE A 547 24.97 -17.63 29.57
N GLU A 548 26.00 -17.47 28.74
CA GLU A 548 27.37 -17.33 29.19
C GLU A 548 27.54 -16.14 30.16
N ASP A 549 27.03 -14.99 29.77
CA ASP A 549 27.04 -13.75 30.57
C ASP A 549 26.26 -13.92 31.89
N MET A 550 25.16 -14.68 31.89
CA MET A 550 24.46 -15.06 33.12
C MET A 550 25.26 -16.02 34.00
N MET A 551 25.93 -17.02 33.41
CA MET A 551 26.74 -17.99 34.15
C MET A 551 27.91 -17.30 34.83
N GLU A 552 28.62 -16.42 34.13
CA GLU A 552 29.76 -15.69 34.68
C GLU A 552 29.37 -14.74 35.83
N ARG A 553 28.25 -14.03 35.71
CA ARG A 553 27.81 -13.06 36.72
C ARG A 553 27.11 -13.68 37.93
N CYS A 554 26.32 -14.73 37.70
CA CYS A 554 25.39 -15.24 38.72
C CYS A 554 25.75 -16.62 39.26
N ASN A 555 26.51 -17.45 38.52
CA ASN A 555 26.77 -18.83 38.92
C ASN A 555 28.10 -18.94 39.70
N PRO A 556 28.07 -19.30 41.00
CA PRO A 556 29.27 -19.35 41.81
C PRO A 556 30.26 -20.45 41.37
N PHE A 557 29.79 -21.53 40.74
CA PHE A 557 30.68 -22.57 40.21
C PHE A 557 31.40 -22.11 38.95
N SER A 558 30.70 -21.40 38.06
CA SER A 558 31.32 -20.80 36.86
C SER A 558 32.46 -19.86 37.27
N GLN A 559 32.21 -18.97 38.25
CA GLN A 559 33.20 -18.05 38.79
C GLN A 559 34.40 -18.78 39.40
N GLN A 560 34.18 -19.88 40.13
CA GLN A 560 35.28 -20.68 40.68
C GLN A 560 36.15 -21.30 39.59
N PHE A 561 35.55 -21.87 38.53
CA PHE A 561 36.32 -22.46 37.43
C PHE A 561 37.06 -21.41 36.60
N LEU A 562 36.47 -20.22 36.40
CA LEU A 562 37.13 -19.10 35.74
C LEU A 562 38.34 -18.62 36.53
N ASN A 563 38.18 -18.37 37.84
CA ASN A 563 39.27 -17.97 38.74
C ASN A 563 40.38 -19.04 38.80
N PHE A 564 40.01 -20.32 38.79
CA PHE A 564 40.98 -21.40 38.71
C PHE A 564 41.76 -21.38 37.39
N GLY A 565 41.06 -21.18 36.27
CA GLY A 565 41.70 -21.02 34.95
C GLY A 565 42.62 -19.81 34.86
N GLU A 566 42.28 -18.70 35.52
CA GLU A 566 43.14 -17.50 35.60
C GLU A 566 44.44 -17.80 36.32
N LYS A 567 44.37 -18.35 37.54
CA LYS A 567 45.56 -18.74 38.32
C LYS A 567 46.41 -19.77 37.59
N LEU A 568 45.78 -20.76 36.96
CA LEU A 568 46.47 -21.77 36.17
C LEU A 568 47.30 -21.14 35.03
N ARG A 569 46.73 -20.15 34.33
CA ARG A 569 47.44 -19.43 33.26
C ARG A 569 48.59 -18.59 33.81
N GLU A 570 48.41 -17.96 34.96
CA GLU A 570 49.49 -17.22 35.66
C GLU A 570 50.63 -18.16 36.06
N ASP A 571 50.31 -19.29 36.69
CA ASP A 571 51.28 -20.31 37.11
C ASP A 571 52.06 -20.88 35.92
N LEU A 572 51.37 -21.22 34.83
CA LEU A 572 51.99 -21.66 33.58
C LEU A 572 52.89 -20.58 32.96
N ALA A 573 52.47 -19.31 32.99
CA ALA A 573 53.29 -18.18 32.53
C ALA A 573 54.53 -17.96 33.41
N ASN A 574 54.44 -18.31 34.69
CA ASN A 574 55.54 -18.26 35.66
C ASN A 574 56.42 -19.53 35.66
N GLY A 575 56.14 -20.51 34.78
CA GLY A 575 56.93 -21.73 34.63
C GLY A 575 56.70 -22.79 35.72
N VAL A 576 55.57 -22.71 36.43
CA VAL A 576 55.18 -23.74 37.41
C VAL A 576 54.62 -24.95 36.66
N ASP A 577 55.12 -26.15 37.00
CA ASP A 577 54.59 -27.40 36.47
C ASP A 577 53.27 -27.74 37.19
N VAL A 578 52.17 -27.78 36.45
CA VAL A 578 50.84 -27.97 37.02
C VAL A 578 50.35 -29.39 36.72
N MET A 579 50.30 -30.21 37.77
CA MET A 579 49.74 -31.56 37.72
C MET A 579 48.21 -31.52 37.69
N ASP A 580 47.61 -32.31 36.78
CA ASP A 580 46.16 -32.47 36.70
C ASP A 580 45.62 -33.28 37.90
N ILE A 581 44.57 -32.77 38.54
CA ILE A 581 43.90 -33.45 39.65
C ILE A 581 42.81 -34.34 39.05
N GLN A 582 43.01 -35.65 39.12
CA GLN A 582 41.99 -36.65 38.75
C GLN A 582 41.14 -36.98 39.99
N TYR A 583 39.81 -36.81 39.87
CA TYR A 583 38.81 -37.06 40.92
C TYR A 583 38.07 -38.39 40.72
#